data_AF-S7NQR5-F1
#
_entry.id   AF-S7NQR5-F1
#
_cell.length_a   1.000
_cell.length_b   1.000
_cell.length_c   1.000
_cell.angle_alpha   90.00
_cell.angle_beta   90.00
_cell.angle_gamma   90.00
#
_symmetry.space_group_name_H-M   'P 1'
#
loop_
_entity.id
_entity.type
_entity.pdbx_description
1 polymer ?
#
loop_
_entity_poly.entity_id
_entity_poly.type
_entity_poly.pdbx_seq_one_letter_code
_entity_poly.pdbx_strand_id
1 'polypeptide(L)'
;MALLFLSSSLGTERFSNMAGMPEVQELKRAAELRSQLRTLAEVLSLFSHNVTEKQTSLSSLSSELAKSRDQVHEDRSIQQIQCCLDKMYLIYKQFRKARMRPGLGYNEEQIHKLDKVNFSHLAKRLLQVFQEECVQKYRASLVTHGERMRVVHEARNHLRLVACSVAAYSTEAQKVQEGLSKILDWLSLQLLQDRAKGAQVPPTPTAPYSSPAPKDLGLQLKDLGLHMEDLCKEMKLLASDLQDNNCIIERLSRVQSAPDV
;
A
#
# COMPACT_ATOMS: atom_id res chain seq x y z
N MET A 1 21.18 -4.06 3.56
CA MET A 1 21.80 -4.33 2.23
C MET A 1 22.73 -5.52 2.37
N ALA A 2 22.38 -6.67 1.78
CA ALA A 2 23.28 -7.76 1.39
C ALA A 2 22.43 -8.99 1.07
N LEU A 3 21.90 -9.09 -0.15
CA LEU A 3 21.43 -10.36 -0.74
C LEU A 3 21.66 -10.29 -2.26
N LEU A 4 22.94 -10.29 -2.64
CA LEU A 4 23.37 -10.63 -3.98
C LEU A 4 24.44 -11.70 -3.79
N PHE A 5 24.17 -12.90 -4.30
CA PHE A 5 25.09 -13.98 -4.68
C PHE A 5 24.45 -15.34 -4.37
N LEU A 6 23.70 -15.87 -5.34
CA LEU A 6 23.61 -17.31 -5.57
C LEU A 6 23.71 -17.56 -7.07
N SER A 7 24.95 -17.59 -7.57
CA SER A 7 25.28 -18.17 -8.87
C SER A 7 25.31 -19.69 -8.70
N SER A 8 24.36 -20.38 -9.35
CA SER A 8 24.35 -21.84 -9.44
C SER A 8 25.44 -22.35 -10.38
N SER A 9 26.40 -23.10 -9.84
CA SER A 9 27.19 -24.07 -10.60
C SER A 9 26.75 -25.46 -10.20
N LEU A 10 26.19 -26.25 -11.11
CA LEU A 10 26.15 -27.70 -10.94
C LEU A 10 25.99 -28.42 -12.28
N GLY A 11 27.14 -28.93 -12.73
CA GLY A 11 27.34 -30.30 -13.21
C GLY A 11 26.19 -30.95 -13.98
N THR A 12 26.36 -31.00 -15.29
CA THR A 12 25.68 -31.90 -16.21
C THR A 12 26.07 -33.35 -15.92
N GLU A 13 25.16 -34.19 -15.44
CA GLU A 13 25.21 -35.63 -15.73
C GLU A 13 23.82 -36.21 -16.02
N ARG A 14 23.80 -37.01 -17.08
CA ARG A 14 22.65 -37.60 -17.79
C ARG A 14 21.97 -38.67 -16.94
N PHE A 15 20.64 -38.71 -16.96
CA PHE A 15 19.90 -39.97 -16.95
C PHE A 15 18.72 -39.92 -17.92
N SER A 16 18.76 -40.86 -18.87
CA SER A 16 17.74 -41.19 -19.86
C SER A 16 16.64 -42.06 -19.25
N ASN A 17 15.37 -41.79 -19.57
CA ASN A 17 14.41 -42.80 -20.06
C ASN A 17 13.07 -42.16 -20.44
N MET A 18 12.48 -42.68 -21.52
CA MET A 18 11.42 -42.10 -22.35
C MET A 18 10.07 -42.76 -22.02
N ALA A 19 8.97 -42.00 -22.18
CA ALA A 19 7.54 -42.37 -22.26
C ALA A 19 6.58 -41.97 -21.11
N GLY A 20 7.07 -41.47 -19.97
CA GLY A 20 6.24 -40.82 -18.92
C GLY A 20 6.72 -39.42 -18.50
N MET A 21 7.71 -38.88 -19.22
CA MET A 21 8.52 -37.73 -18.83
C MET A 21 7.92 -36.32 -19.04
N PRO A 22 7.01 -36.04 -20.01
CA PRO A 22 6.56 -34.67 -20.24
C PRO A 22 5.77 -34.09 -19.07
N GLU A 23 4.83 -34.88 -18.53
CA GLU A 23 3.90 -34.44 -17.48
C GLU A 23 4.61 -34.21 -16.14
N VAL A 24 5.56 -35.08 -15.77
CA VAL A 24 6.40 -34.93 -14.57
C VAL A 24 7.31 -33.70 -14.67
N GLN A 25 7.80 -33.39 -15.87
CA GLN A 25 8.66 -32.22 -16.10
C GLN A 25 7.88 -30.90 -16.04
N GLU A 26 6.68 -30.84 -16.61
CA GLU A 26 5.82 -29.65 -16.53
C GLU A 26 5.28 -29.42 -15.12
N LEU A 27 4.94 -30.49 -14.37
CA LEU A 27 4.59 -30.40 -12.95
C LEU A 27 5.71 -29.80 -12.12
N LYS A 28 6.97 -30.18 -12.39
CA LYS A 28 8.14 -29.59 -11.74
C LYS A 28 8.28 -28.10 -12.04
N ARG A 29 8.13 -27.69 -13.31
CA ARG A 29 8.16 -26.27 -13.69
C ARG A 29 7.01 -25.48 -13.06
N ALA A 30 5.81 -26.05 -12.99
CA ALA A 30 4.67 -25.42 -12.33
C ALA A 30 4.92 -25.22 -10.82
N ALA A 31 5.56 -26.18 -10.16
CA ALA A 31 5.95 -26.06 -8.76
C ALA A 31 7.00 -24.95 -8.53
N GLU A 32 7.96 -24.80 -9.46
CA GLU A 32 8.95 -23.72 -9.46
C GLU A 32 8.30 -22.34 -9.68
N LEU A 33 7.40 -22.20 -10.67
CA LEU A 33 6.65 -20.95 -10.89
C LEU A 33 5.76 -20.60 -9.69
N ARG A 34 5.17 -21.60 -9.03
CA ARG A 34 4.38 -21.41 -7.81
C ARG A 34 5.24 -20.94 -6.64
N SER A 35 6.46 -21.46 -6.48
CA SER A 35 7.36 -20.99 -5.42
C SER A 35 7.81 -19.54 -5.68
N GLN A 36 8.13 -19.20 -6.92
CA GLN A 36 8.45 -17.84 -7.34
C GLN A 36 7.29 -16.87 -7.06
N LEU A 37 6.05 -17.23 -7.39
CA LEU A 37 4.86 -16.42 -7.07
C LEU A 37 4.70 -16.17 -5.57
N ARG A 38 4.97 -17.16 -4.71
CA ARG A 38 4.93 -16.97 -3.26
C ARG A 38 5.96 -15.95 -2.80
N THR A 39 7.20 -16.06 -3.27
CA THR A 39 8.25 -15.10 -2.95
C THR A 39 7.90 -13.69 -3.42
N LEU A 40 7.32 -13.55 -4.63
CA LEU A 40 6.83 -12.27 -5.13
C LEU A 40 5.75 -11.67 -4.21
N ALA A 41 4.79 -12.49 -3.78
CA ALA A 41 3.73 -12.05 -2.87
C ALA A 41 4.27 -11.58 -1.51
N GLU A 42 5.24 -12.29 -0.94
CA GLU A 42 5.90 -11.93 0.33
C GLU A 42 6.62 -10.58 0.22
N VAL A 43 7.37 -10.36 -0.86
CA VAL A 43 8.08 -9.10 -1.10
C VAL A 43 7.10 -7.94 -1.32
N LEU A 44 6.03 -8.14 -2.08
CA LEU A 44 5.01 -7.11 -2.29
C LEU A 44 4.31 -6.72 -0.98
N SER A 45 4.07 -7.69 -0.09
CA SER A 45 3.55 -7.44 1.26
C SER A 45 4.50 -6.56 2.08
N LEU A 46 5.81 -6.83 2.01
CA LEU A 46 6.83 -6.00 2.67
C LEU A 46 6.85 -4.57 2.11
N PHE A 47 6.74 -4.39 0.79
CA PHE A 47 6.66 -3.05 0.21
C PHE A 47 5.40 -2.31 0.65
N SER A 48 4.25 -2.98 0.68
CA SER A 48 3.01 -2.40 1.20
C SER A 48 3.19 -1.87 2.62
N HIS A 49 3.75 -2.71 3.52
CA HIS A 49 4.01 -2.30 4.89
C HIS A 49 4.93 -1.06 4.97
N ASN A 50 6.07 -1.08 4.28
CA ASN A 50 7.01 0.05 4.29
C ASN A 50 6.40 1.34 3.73
N VAL A 51 5.57 1.24 2.68
CA VAL A 51 4.87 2.40 2.10
C VAL A 51 3.86 2.96 3.10
N THR A 52 3.08 2.10 3.77
CA THR A 52 2.10 2.54 4.78
C THR A 52 2.77 3.20 5.99
N GLU A 53 3.94 2.72 6.40
CA GLU A 53 4.73 3.32 7.48
C GLU A 53 5.16 4.75 7.10
N LYS A 54 5.77 4.92 5.91
CA LYS A 54 6.18 6.25 5.43
C LYS A 54 4.98 7.17 5.22
N GLN A 55 3.85 6.67 4.74
CA GLN A 55 2.61 7.44 4.61
C GLN A 55 2.10 7.92 5.97
N THR A 56 2.17 7.09 7.01
CA THR A 56 1.75 7.44 8.37
C THR A 56 2.66 8.55 8.94
N SER A 57 3.98 8.41 8.76
CA SER A 57 4.95 9.42 9.15
C SER A 57 4.69 10.78 8.46
N LEU A 58 4.46 10.78 7.15
CA LEU A 58 4.14 12.00 6.40
C LEU A 58 2.79 12.62 6.80
N SER A 59 1.81 11.79 7.15
CA SER A 59 0.50 12.26 7.65
C SER A 59 0.65 12.95 9.01
N SER A 60 1.43 12.36 9.92
CA SER A 60 1.78 12.99 11.20
C SER A 60 2.47 14.34 11.00
N LEU A 61 3.46 14.38 10.09
CA LEU A 61 4.17 15.60 9.72
C LEU A 61 3.24 16.69 9.19
N SER A 62 2.26 16.31 8.36
CA SER A 62 1.25 17.24 7.83
C SER A 62 0.38 17.83 8.95
N SER A 63 0.00 17.02 9.94
CA SER A 63 -0.76 17.48 11.12
C SER A 63 0.05 18.46 11.96
N GLU A 64 1.33 18.17 12.21
CA GLU A 64 2.23 19.08 12.91
C GLU A 64 2.45 20.40 12.15
N LEU A 65 2.53 20.34 10.82
CA LEU A 65 2.66 21.52 9.98
C LEU A 65 1.41 22.42 10.11
N ALA A 66 0.22 21.83 10.07
CA ALA A 66 -1.04 22.56 10.28
C ALA A 66 -1.06 23.26 11.65
N LYS A 67 -0.72 22.54 12.73
CA LYS A 67 -0.61 23.13 14.08
C LYS A 67 0.38 24.29 14.14
N SER A 68 1.54 24.15 13.50
CA SER A 68 2.53 25.24 13.47
C SER A 68 2.06 26.47 12.70
N ARG A 69 1.23 26.28 11.65
CA ARG A 69 0.61 27.39 10.91
C ARG A 69 -0.38 28.14 11.79
N ASP A 70 -1.23 27.42 12.52
CA ASP A 70 -2.21 28.03 13.42
C ASP A 70 -1.51 28.85 14.52
N GLN A 71 -0.41 28.34 15.07
CA GLN A 71 0.39 29.06 16.07
C GLN A 71 0.98 30.37 15.54
N VAL A 72 1.38 30.43 14.27
CA VAL A 72 1.87 31.66 13.63
C VAL A 72 0.74 32.69 13.48
N HIS A 73 -0.49 32.26 13.21
CA HIS A 73 -1.64 33.16 13.11
C HIS A 73 -2.03 33.81 14.45
N GLU A 74 -1.78 33.12 15.56
CA GLU A 74 -2.00 33.65 16.91
C GLU A 74 -0.86 34.56 17.42
N ASP A 75 0.29 34.58 16.76
CA ASP A 75 1.43 35.39 17.22
C ASP A 75 1.12 36.89 17.13
N ARG A 76 1.26 37.57 18.28
CA ARG A 76 1.04 39.02 18.40
C ARG A 76 2.32 39.84 18.50
N SER A 77 3.48 39.21 18.33
CA SER A 77 4.80 39.84 18.48
C SER A 77 4.95 41.10 17.61
N ILE A 78 4.52 41.05 16.35
CA ILE A 78 4.57 42.18 15.42
C ILE A 78 3.67 43.33 15.90
N GLN A 79 2.43 43.08 16.32
CA GLN A 79 1.56 44.15 16.83
C GLN A 79 2.11 44.77 18.11
N GLN A 80 2.74 43.98 18.99
CA GLN A 80 3.36 44.50 20.20
C GLN A 80 4.57 45.41 19.90
N ILE A 81 5.43 45.01 18.96
CA ILE A 81 6.54 45.83 18.48
C ILE A 81 6.02 47.13 17.86
N GLN A 82 5.00 47.04 16.99
CA GLN A 82 4.39 48.20 16.35
C GLN A 82 3.81 49.18 17.38
N CYS A 83 3.08 48.67 18.38
CA CYS A 83 2.54 49.50 19.47
C CYS A 83 3.64 50.24 20.24
N CYS A 84 4.80 49.61 20.45
CA CYS A 84 5.95 50.28 21.07
C CYS A 84 6.50 51.38 20.15
N LEU A 85 6.68 51.09 18.85
CA LEU A 85 7.18 52.04 17.86
C LEU A 85 6.26 53.27 17.73
N ASP A 86 4.94 53.07 17.67
CA ASP A 86 3.97 54.16 17.55
C ASP A 86 4.06 55.12 18.74
N LYS A 87 4.14 54.57 19.96
CA LYS A 87 4.30 55.37 21.19
C LYS A 87 5.65 56.10 21.22
N MET A 88 6.74 55.42 20.86
CA MET A 88 8.06 56.03 20.75
C MET A 88 8.07 57.17 19.73
N TYR A 89 7.42 56.98 18.59
CA TYR A 89 7.32 57.98 17.53
C TYR A 89 6.53 59.22 17.96
N LEU A 90 5.45 59.04 18.74
CA LEU A 90 4.71 60.14 19.35
C LEU A 90 5.60 60.95 20.30
N ILE A 91 6.33 60.29 21.20
CA ILE A 91 7.27 60.95 22.12
C ILE A 91 8.36 61.70 21.33
N TYR A 92 8.94 61.06 20.31
CA TYR A 92 9.93 61.68 19.43
C TYR A 92 9.41 62.95 18.76
N LYS A 93 8.17 62.93 18.24
CA LYS A 93 7.52 64.12 17.67
C LYS A 93 7.37 65.23 18.70
N GLN A 94 7.00 64.92 19.93
CA GLN A 94 6.88 65.90 20.99
C GLN A 94 8.24 66.49 21.36
N PHE A 95 9.29 65.68 21.44
CA PHE A 95 10.65 66.13 21.72
C PHE A 95 11.17 67.06 20.62
N ARG A 96 10.87 66.74 19.36
CA ARG A 96 11.20 67.61 18.23
C ARG A 96 10.50 68.96 18.35
N LYS A 97 9.22 69.01 18.76
CA LYS A 97 8.48 70.26 18.99
C LYS A 97 9.05 71.07 20.15
N ALA A 98 9.34 70.41 21.28
CA ALA A 98 9.92 71.03 22.46
C ALA A 98 11.28 71.70 22.15
N ARG A 99 12.11 71.06 21.33
CA ARG A 99 13.42 71.58 20.91
C ARG A 99 13.35 72.90 20.12
N MET A 100 12.24 73.17 19.44
CA MET A 100 12.06 74.39 18.65
C MET A 100 11.56 75.58 19.50
N ARG A 101 11.26 75.37 20.79
CA ARG A 101 10.80 76.42 21.70
C ARG A 101 11.97 76.96 22.53
N PRO A 102 11.98 78.24 22.93
CA PRO A 102 13.05 78.83 23.75
C PRO A 102 13.22 78.21 25.14
N GLY A 103 12.21 77.49 25.63
CA GLY A 103 12.20 76.80 26.91
C GLY A 103 10.88 76.06 27.13
N LEU A 104 10.82 75.23 28.17
CA LEU A 104 9.61 74.57 28.65
C LEU A 104 9.22 75.17 30.02
N GLY A 105 7.91 75.30 30.28
CA GLY A 105 7.43 75.61 31.63
C GLY A 105 7.68 74.42 32.57
N TYR A 106 7.54 74.66 33.87
CA TYR A 106 7.85 73.63 34.89
C TYR A 106 7.09 72.32 34.64
N ASN A 107 5.78 72.37 34.39
CA ASN A 107 4.97 71.17 34.17
C ASN A 107 5.34 70.45 32.87
N GLU A 108 5.56 71.19 31.78
CA GLU A 108 6.00 70.63 30.50
C GLU A 108 7.39 70.00 30.61
N GLU A 109 8.28 70.58 31.42
CA GLU A 109 9.60 70.01 31.69
C GLU A 109 9.50 68.69 32.48
N GLN A 110 8.60 68.58 33.47
CA GLN A 110 8.38 67.32 34.19
C GLN A 110 7.81 66.24 33.26
N ILE A 111 6.83 66.58 32.41
CA ILE A 111 6.29 65.66 31.41
C ILE A 111 7.40 65.22 30.43
N HIS A 112 8.24 66.15 29.97
CA HIS A 112 9.37 65.82 29.09
C HIS A 112 10.36 64.85 29.73
N LYS A 113 10.69 65.03 31.02
CA LYS A 113 11.54 64.12 31.79
C LYS A 113 10.91 62.73 31.91
N LEU A 114 9.61 62.66 32.20
CA LEU A 114 8.88 61.40 32.28
C LEU A 114 8.84 60.68 30.93
N ASP A 115 8.53 61.39 29.86
CA ASP A 115 8.53 60.87 28.49
C ASP A 115 9.90 60.33 28.08
N LYS A 116 10.98 60.93 28.58
CA LYS A 116 12.36 60.48 28.28
C LYS A 116 12.64 59.11 28.92
N VAL A 117 12.18 58.91 30.15
CA VAL A 117 12.24 57.61 30.83
C VAL A 117 11.33 56.59 30.14
N ASN A 118 10.10 56.98 29.80
CA ASN A 118 9.15 56.13 29.09
C ASN A 118 9.66 55.68 27.73
N PHE A 119 10.32 56.56 26.97
CA PHE A 119 10.94 56.21 25.69
C PHE A 119 11.97 55.09 25.84
N SER A 120 12.80 55.17 26.88
CA SER A 120 13.80 54.14 27.18
C SER A 120 13.14 52.81 27.58
N HIS A 121 12.05 52.87 28.35
CA HIS A 121 11.29 51.67 28.72
C HIS A 121 10.63 51.00 27.50
N LEU A 122 10.01 51.79 26.61
CA LEU A 122 9.43 51.30 25.36
C LEU A 122 10.49 50.65 24.46
N ALA A 123 11.68 51.26 24.35
CA ALA A 123 12.79 50.69 23.58
C ALA A 123 13.26 49.34 24.16
N LYS A 124 13.40 49.25 25.50
CA LYS A 124 13.76 47.99 26.17
C LYS A 124 12.70 46.91 25.94
N ARG A 125 11.42 47.24 26.09
CA ARG A 125 10.31 46.31 25.85
C ARG A 125 10.29 45.83 24.39
N LEU A 126 10.48 46.73 23.43
CA LEU A 126 10.55 46.38 22.01
C LEU A 126 11.68 45.37 21.75
N LEU A 127 12.88 45.65 22.25
CA LEU A 127 14.03 44.76 22.09
C LEU A 127 13.79 43.41 22.75
N GLN A 128 13.14 43.39 23.91
CA GLN A 128 12.76 42.16 24.60
C GLN A 128 11.82 41.31 23.74
N VAL A 129 10.71 41.87 23.27
CA VAL A 129 9.77 41.15 22.38
C VAL A 129 10.48 40.66 21.12
N PHE A 130 11.33 41.48 20.51
CA PHE A 130 12.07 41.08 19.33
C PHE A 130 13.01 39.88 19.60
N GLN A 131 13.76 39.90 20.70
CA GLN A 131 14.71 38.82 21.01
C GLN A 131 14.00 37.54 21.47
N GLU A 132 13.09 37.66 22.42
CA GLU A 132 12.45 36.53 23.08
C GLU A 132 11.30 35.94 22.25
N GLU A 133 10.46 36.79 21.64
CA GLU A 133 9.28 36.31 20.92
C GLU A 133 9.52 36.13 19.42
N CYS A 134 10.38 36.93 18.78
CA CYS A 134 10.63 36.81 17.34
C CYS A 134 11.86 35.95 17.05
N VAL A 135 13.05 36.34 17.54
CA VAL A 135 14.31 35.67 17.18
C VAL A 135 14.36 34.24 17.72
N GLN A 136 13.94 34.01 18.96
CA GLN A 136 13.95 32.67 19.54
C GLN A 136 12.96 31.73 18.84
N LYS A 137 11.71 32.17 18.61
CA LYS A 137 10.73 31.39 17.85
C LYS A 137 11.19 31.09 16.43
N TYR A 138 11.79 32.06 15.75
CA TYR A 138 12.36 31.85 14.42
C TYR A 138 13.46 30.78 14.43
N ARG A 139 14.39 30.85 15.38
CA ARG A 139 15.46 29.85 15.52
C ARG A 139 14.91 28.45 15.79
N ALA A 140 13.94 28.33 16.71
CA ALA A 140 13.28 27.05 16.99
C ALA A 140 12.57 26.51 15.74
N SER A 141 11.81 27.36 15.05
CA SER A 141 11.10 27.01 13.81
C SER A 141 12.07 26.56 12.71
N LEU A 142 13.24 27.20 12.58
CA LEU A 142 14.25 26.82 11.60
C LEU A 142 14.84 25.44 11.86
N VAL A 143 15.12 25.10 13.13
CA VAL A 143 15.57 23.77 13.54
C VAL A 143 14.51 22.72 13.20
N THR A 144 13.28 22.95 13.64
CA THR A 144 12.15 22.05 13.36
C THR A 144 11.93 21.90 11.85
N HIS A 145 12.00 22.97 11.08
CA HIS A 145 11.91 22.89 9.61
C HIS A 145 13.00 22.00 9.01
N GLY A 146 14.25 22.11 9.49
CA GLY A 146 15.34 21.24 9.07
C GLY A 146 15.08 19.75 9.36
N GLU A 147 14.57 19.43 10.55
CA GLU A 147 14.16 18.07 10.93
C GLU A 147 13.05 17.55 10.02
N ARG A 148 12.00 18.35 9.80
CA ARG A 148 10.89 18.01 8.90
C ARG A 148 11.37 17.74 7.48
N MET A 149 12.28 18.57 6.96
CA MET A 149 12.86 18.37 5.63
C MET A 149 13.67 17.09 5.52
N ARG A 150 14.37 16.68 6.58
CA ARG A 150 15.09 15.40 6.61
C ARG A 150 14.12 14.23 6.49
N VAL A 151 13.01 14.24 7.24
CA VAL A 151 11.96 13.21 7.17
C VAL A 151 11.36 13.12 5.77
N VAL A 152 10.99 14.26 5.17
CA VAL A 152 10.46 14.30 3.79
C VAL A 152 11.46 13.76 2.78
N HIS A 153 12.73 14.14 2.91
CA HIS A 153 13.77 13.70 2.01
C HIS A 153 14.01 12.18 2.11
N GLU A 154 14.07 11.65 3.33
CA GLU A 154 14.22 10.21 3.57
C GLU A 154 13.03 9.42 3.02
N ALA A 155 11.80 9.86 3.32
CA ALA A 155 10.58 9.22 2.82
C ALA A 155 10.56 9.21 1.29
N ARG A 156 10.88 10.34 0.64
CA ARG A 156 10.97 10.42 -0.83
C ARG A 156 12.00 9.45 -1.40
N ASN A 157 13.20 9.38 -0.82
CA ASN A 157 14.25 8.48 -1.31
C ASN A 157 13.84 7.01 -1.13
N HIS A 158 13.21 6.68 -0.01
CA HIS A 158 12.69 5.34 0.26
C HIS A 158 11.59 4.95 -0.74
N LEU A 159 10.60 5.82 -0.95
CA LEU A 159 9.52 5.58 -1.91
C LEU A 159 10.05 5.44 -3.35
N ARG A 160 11.08 6.21 -3.72
CA ARG A 160 11.74 6.06 -5.02
C ARG A 160 12.41 4.68 -5.17
N LEU A 161 13.09 4.20 -4.12
CA LEU A 161 13.67 2.87 -4.11
C LEU A 161 12.59 1.78 -4.24
N VAL A 162 11.51 1.90 -3.47
CA VAL A 162 10.35 0.99 -3.57
C VAL A 162 9.77 1.00 -4.98
N ALA A 163 9.58 2.18 -5.59
CA ALA A 163 9.05 2.28 -6.95
C ALA A 163 9.95 1.57 -7.98
N CYS A 164 11.28 1.74 -7.90
CA CYS A 164 12.21 1.02 -8.75
C CYS A 164 12.14 -0.50 -8.54
N SER A 165 12.09 -0.94 -7.28
CA SER A 165 11.98 -2.36 -6.94
C SER A 165 10.67 -2.96 -7.45
N VAL A 166 9.53 -2.29 -7.23
CA VAL A 166 8.21 -2.72 -7.72
C VAL A 166 8.22 -2.87 -9.24
N ALA A 167 8.86 -1.95 -9.97
CA ALA A 167 9.01 -2.07 -11.42
C ALA A 167 9.85 -3.30 -11.83
N ALA A 168 10.94 -3.60 -11.11
CA ALA A 168 11.71 -4.81 -11.37
C ALA A 168 10.89 -6.08 -11.07
N TYR A 169 10.20 -6.11 -9.93
CA TYR A 169 9.36 -7.23 -9.52
C TYR A 169 8.14 -7.43 -10.41
N SER A 170 7.56 -6.36 -10.98
CA SER A 170 6.46 -6.50 -11.95
C SER A 170 6.94 -7.15 -13.25
N THR A 171 8.15 -6.83 -13.73
CA THR A 171 8.72 -7.54 -14.90
C THR A 171 8.96 -9.02 -14.62
N GLU A 172 9.38 -9.37 -13.40
CA GLU A 172 9.58 -10.77 -13.02
C GLU A 172 8.24 -11.51 -12.89
N ALA A 173 7.23 -10.88 -12.27
CA ALA A 173 5.88 -11.42 -12.20
C ALA A 173 5.30 -11.68 -13.59
N GLN A 174 5.56 -10.80 -14.57
CA GLN A 174 5.13 -10.97 -15.95
C GLN A 174 5.77 -12.20 -16.60
N LYS A 175 7.07 -12.46 -16.39
CA LYS A 175 7.73 -13.69 -16.90
C LYS A 175 7.13 -14.94 -16.29
N VAL A 176 6.84 -14.91 -14.98
CA VAL A 176 6.20 -16.04 -14.29
C VAL A 176 4.79 -16.29 -14.83
N GLN A 177 4.03 -15.23 -15.09
CA GLN A 177 2.72 -15.30 -15.73
C GLN A 177 2.80 -15.88 -17.15
N GLU A 178 3.76 -15.45 -17.98
CA GLU A 178 3.99 -16.00 -19.31
C GLU A 178 4.40 -17.49 -19.25
N GLY A 179 5.19 -17.88 -18.26
CA GLY A 179 5.55 -19.28 -18.01
C GLY A 179 4.33 -20.14 -17.67
N LEU A 180 3.45 -19.64 -16.80
CA LEU A 180 2.21 -20.33 -16.46
C LEU A 180 1.25 -20.43 -17.66
N SER A 181 1.15 -19.37 -18.48
CA SER A 181 0.38 -19.39 -19.73
C SER A 181 0.83 -20.52 -20.64
N LYS A 182 2.14 -20.68 -20.85
CA LYS A 182 2.70 -21.75 -21.70
C LYS A 182 2.34 -23.15 -21.19
N ILE A 183 2.34 -23.36 -19.88
CA ILE A 183 1.95 -24.64 -19.27
C ILE A 183 0.45 -24.90 -19.49
N LEU A 184 -0.39 -23.88 -19.31
CA LEU A 184 -1.84 -23.96 -19.57
C LEU A 184 -2.14 -24.28 -21.05
N ASP A 185 -1.44 -23.63 -21.98
CA ASP A 185 -1.57 -23.87 -23.42
C ASP A 185 -1.17 -25.31 -23.79
N TRP A 186 -0.07 -25.81 -23.22
CA TRP A 186 0.37 -27.20 -23.39
C TRP A 186 -0.66 -28.21 -22.84
N LEU A 187 -1.17 -27.99 -21.62
CA LEU A 187 -2.21 -28.83 -21.01
C LEU A 187 -3.47 -28.88 -21.90
N SER A 188 -3.87 -27.72 -22.43
CA SER A 188 -5.02 -27.60 -23.33
C SER A 188 -4.83 -28.42 -24.61
N LEU A 189 -3.63 -28.37 -25.20
CA LEU A 189 -3.30 -29.13 -26.40
C LEU A 189 -3.26 -30.64 -26.13
N GLN A 190 -2.70 -31.06 -24.99
CA GLN A 190 -2.62 -32.46 -24.60
C GLN A 190 -4.02 -33.07 -24.37
N LEU A 191 -4.89 -32.36 -23.67
CA LEU A 191 -6.29 -32.77 -23.47
C LEU A 191 -7.03 -32.95 -24.81
N LEU A 192 -6.76 -32.06 -25.79
CA LEU A 192 -7.34 -32.14 -27.13
C LEU A 192 -6.84 -33.38 -27.89
N GLN A 193 -5.54 -33.70 -27.77
CA GLN A 193 -4.93 -34.85 -28.42
C GLN A 193 -5.38 -36.18 -27.81
N ASP A 194 -5.54 -36.27 -26.49
CA ASP A 194 -6.03 -37.49 -25.83
C ASP A 194 -7.48 -37.79 -26.22
N ARG A 195 -8.32 -36.75 -26.35
CA ARG A 195 -9.68 -36.88 -26.88
C ARG A 195 -9.72 -37.33 -28.35
N ALA A 196 -8.74 -36.90 -29.15
CA ALA A 196 -8.62 -37.31 -30.56
C ALA A 196 -8.07 -38.73 -30.73
N LYS A 197 -7.14 -39.18 -29.86
CA LYS A 197 -6.62 -40.55 -29.86
C LYS A 197 -7.66 -41.57 -29.38
N GLY A 198 -8.52 -41.21 -28.42
CA GLY A 198 -9.68 -42.03 -28.05
C GLY A 198 -10.71 -42.23 -29.17
N ALA A 199 -10.64 -41.43 -30.24
CA ALA A 199 -11.52 -41.51 -31.40
C ALA A 199 -10.90 -42.25 -32.62
N GLN A 200 -9.64 -42.68 -32.55
CA GLN A 200 -9.00 -43.48 -33.61
C GLN A 200 -8.68 -44.89 -33.13
N VAL A 201 -9.68 -45.77 -33.17
CA VAL A 201 -9.46 -47.20 -33.38
C VAL A 201 -9.54 -47.43 -34.90
N PRO A 202 -8.44 -47.78 -35.59
CA PRO A 202 -8.50 -48.24 -36.97
C PRO A 202 -9.21 -49.61 -37.04
N PRO A 203 -10.06 -49.86 -38.05
CA PRO A 203 -10.66 -51.18 -38.24
C PRO A 203 -9.58 -52.16 -38.73
N THR A 204 -9.18 -53.10 -37.87
CA THR A 204 -8.26 -54.18 -38.25
C THR A 204 -8.98 -55.24 -39.10
N PRO A 205 -8.33 -55.85 -40.12
CA PRO A 205 -9.00 -56.62 -41.15
C PRO A 205 -9.58 -57.95 -40.66
N THR A 206 -10.77 -58.25 -41.18
CA THR A 206 -11.59 -59.46 -41.06
C THR A 206 -10.85 -60.80 -41.06
N ALA A 207 -11.16 -61.62 -40.05
CA ALA A 207 -11.41 -63.07 -40.17
C ALA A 207 -12.42 -63.49 -39.07
N PRO A 208 -13.23 -64.55 -39.27
CA PRO A 208 -14.68 -64.44 -39.11
C PRO A 208 -15.28 -65.05 -37.82
N TYR A 209 -16.48 -64.55 -37.48
CA TYR A 209 -17.47 -65.02 -36.46
C TYR A 209 -17.14 -64.62 -35.00
N SER A 210 -18.05 -64.06 -34.18
CA SER A 210 -19.49 -64.30 -34.05
C SER A 210 -20.20 -63.07 -33.45
N SER A 211 -21.38 -62.72 -33.96
CA SER A 211 -22.26 -61.69 -33.39
C SER A 211 -22.93 -62.19 -32.10
N PRO A 212 -23.05 -61.40 -31.01
CA PRO A 212 -23.98 -61.72 -29.93
C PRO A 212 -25.41 -61.57 -30.45
N ALA A 213 -26.28 -62.48 -30.04
CA ALA A 213 -27.66 -62.56 -30.49
C ALA A 213 -28.51 -61.34 -30.00
N PRO A 214 -29.65 -61.03 -30.65
CA PRO A 214 -30.45 -59.83 -30.40
C PRO A 214 -31.02 -59.68 -28.97
N LYS A 215 -30.90 -60.71 -28.13
CA LYS A 215 -31.43 -60.73 -26.76
C LYS A 215 -30.49 -60.08 -25.74
N ASP A 216 -29.19 -59.99 -26.04
CA ASP A 216 -28.17 -59.48 -25.11
C ASP A 216 -28.08 -57.94 -25.15
N LEU A 217 -28.35 -57.34 -26.31
CA LEU A 217 -28.43 -55.88 -26.49
C LEU A 217 -29.61 -55.27 -25.71
N GLY A 218 -30.72 -56.01 -25.62
CA GLY A 218 -31.91 -55.59 -24.87
C GLY A 218 -31.74 -55.60 -23.36
N LEU A 219 -30.88 -56.48 -22.83
CA LEU A 219 -30.51 -56.52 -21.41
C LEU A 219 -29.55 -55.37 -21.06
N GLN A 220 -28.55 -55.12 -21.90
CA GLN A 220 -27.56 -54.07 -21.69
C GLN A 220 -28.15 -52.65 -21.76
N LEU A 221 -29.14 -52.43 -22.64
CA LEU A 221 -29.84 -51.14 -22.74
C LEU A 221 -30.77 -50.90 -21.53
N LYS A 222 -31.32 -51.99 -20.96
CA LYS A 222 -32.20 -51.93 -19.78
C LYS A 222 -31.39 -51.69 -18.51
N ASP A 223 -30.21 -52.29 -18.43
CA ASP A 223 -29.25 -52.07 -17.33
C ASP A 223 -28.70 -50.64 -17.33
N LEU A 224 -28.37 -50.11 -18.52
CA LEU A 224 -27.98 -48.70 -18.69
C LEU A 224 -29.13 -47.74 -18.32
N GLY A 225 -30.37 -48.08 -18.68
CA GLY A 225 -31.55 -47.31 -18.30
C GLY A 225 -31.77 -47.26 -16.79
N LEU A 226 -31.64 -48.40 -16.10
CA LEU A 226 -31.74 -48.49 -14.64
C LEU A 226 -30.62 -47.69 -13.96
N HIS A 227 -29.39 -47.80 -14.46
CA HIS A 227 -28.26 -47.07 -13.90
C HIS A 227 -28.40 -45.54 -14.03
N MET A 228 -28.93 -45.06 -15.17
CA MET A 228 -29.22 -43.64 -15.36
C MET A 228 -30.36 -43.14 -14.48
N GLU A 229 -31.36 -43.98 -14.20
CA GLU A 229 -32.45 -43.64 -13.30
C GLU A 229 -31.96 -43.55 -11.84
N ASP A 230 -31.10 -44.47 -11.41
CA ASP A 230 -30.50 -44.45 -10.08
C ASP A 230 -29.56 -43.26 -9.90
N LEU A 231 -28.74 -42.92 -10.90
CA LEU A 231 -27.92 -41.71 -10.88
C LEU A 231 -28.78 -40.44 -10.77
N CYS A 232 -29.94 -40.40 -11.43
CA CYS A 232 -30.86 -39.28 -11.31
C CYS A 232 -31.47 -39.17 -9.90
N LYS A 233 -31.76 -40.29 -9.23
CA LYS A 233 -32.23 -40.32 -7.84
C LYS A 233 -31.14 -39.87 -6.88
N GLU A 234 -29.91 -40.32 -7.07
CA GLU A 234 -28.75 -39.88 -6.26
C GLU A 234 -28.47 -38.39 -6.42
N MET A 235 -28.51 -37.84 -7.64
CA MET A 235 -28.35 -36.40 -7.86
C MET A 235 -29.46 -35.58 -7.21
N LYS A 236 -30.69 -36.09 -7.16
CA LYS A 236 -31.80 -35.41 -6.47
C LYS A 236 -31.63 -35.43 -4.95
N LEU A 237 -31.15 -36.54 -4.38
CA LEU A 237 -30.81 -36.61 -2.96
C LEU A 237 -29.68 -35.64 -2.60
N LEU A 238 -28.60 -35.64 -3.38
CA LEU A 238 -27.48 -34.73 -3.18
C LEU A 238 -27.89 -33.26 -3.28
N ALA A 239 -28.78 -32.92 -4.22
CA ALA A 239 -29.30 -31.56 -4.35
C ALA A 239 -30.13 -31.14 -3.13
N SER A 240 -30.96 -32.04 -2.59
CA SER A 240 -31.71 -31.80 -1.35
C SER A 240 -30.77 -31.61 -0.14
N ASP A 241 -29.76 -32.48 0.01
CA ASP A 241 -28.78 -32.39 1.11
C ASP A 241 -27.97 -31.08 1.02
N LEU A 242 -27.56 -30.67 -0.18
CA LEU A 242 -26.89 -29.39 -0.39
C LEU A 242 -27.80 -28.20 -0.05
N GLN A 243 -29.08 -28.29 -0.39
CA GLN A 243 -30.05 -27.25 -0.05
C GLN A 243 -30.28 -27.15 1.47
N ASP A 244 -30.36 -28.28 2.17
CA ASP A 244 -30.47 -28.32 3.63
C ASP A 244 -29.20 -27.77 4.29
N ASN A 245 -28.02 -28.11 3.77
CA ASN A 245 -26.75 -27.55 4.24
C ASN A 245 -26.71 -26.02 4.06
N ASN A 246 -27.15 -25.51 2.91
CA ASN A 246 -27.23 -24.08 2.66
C ASN A 246 -28.21 -23.39 3.64
N CYS A 247 -29.38 -23.99 3.90
CA CYS A 247 -30.32 -23.50 4.90
C CYS A 247 -29.70 -23.45 6.32
N ILE A 248 -28.92 -24.46 6.71
CA ILE A 248 -28.22 -24.49 8.01
C ILE A 248 -27.19 -23.36 8.09
N ILE A 249 -26.39 -23.16 7.04
CA ILE A 249 -25.39 -22.09 6.96
C ILE A 249 -26.05 -20.71 7.10
N GLU A 250 -27.17 -20.49 6.43
CA GLU A 250 -27.95 -19.23 6.54
C GLU A 250 -28.53 -19.00 7.94
N ARG A 251 -28.94 -20.07 8.64
CA ARG A 251 -29.42 -19.96 10.02
C ARG A 251 -28.27 -19.69 11.00
N LEU A 252 -27.11 -20.33 10.83
CA LEU A 252 -25.93 -20.12 11.66
C LEU A 252 -25.35 -18.70 11.49
N SER A 253 -25.34 -18.18 10.26
CA SER A 253 -24.91 -16.80 9.98
C SER A 253 -25.86 -15.74 10.56
N ARG A 254 -27.17 -16.02 10.62
CA ARG A 254 -28.13 -15.16 11.34
C ARG A 254 -27.96 -15.21 12.87
N VAL A 255 -27.64 -16.37 13.45
CA VAL A 255 -27.40 -16.50 14.90
C VAL A 255 -26.10 -15.80 15.33
N GLN A 256 -25.08 -15.74 14.46
CA GLN A 256 -23.86 -14.97 14.70
C GLN A 256 -24.03 -13.44 14.53
N SER A 257 -25.14 -12.98 13.95
CA SER A 257 -25.47 -11.56 13.78
C SER A 257 -26.49 -11.06 14.82
N ALA A 258 -26.45 -11.58 16.06
CA ALA A 258 -27.09 -10.91 17.18
C ALA A 258 -26.21 -9.70 17.59
N PRO A 259 -26.76 -8.47 17.67
CA PRO A 259 -25.99 -7.28 18.01
C PRO A 259 -25.57 -7.30 19.48
N ASP A 260 -24.29 -7.02 19.70
CA ASP A 260 -23.76 -6.53 20.98
C ASP A 260 -24.58 -5.30 21.39
N VAL A 261 -25.27 -5.41 22.54
CA VAL A 261 -25.80 -4.29 23.33
C VAL A 261 -25.00 -4.23 24.62
#